data_AF-A0A352WVJ1-F1
#
_entry.id   AF-A0A352WVJ1-F1
#
_cell.length_a   1.000
_cell.length_b   1.000
_cell.length_c   1.000
_cell.angle_alpha   90.00
_cell.angle_beta   90.00
_cell.angle_gamma   90.00
#
_symmetry.space_group_name_H-M   'P 1'
#
loop_
_entity.id
_entity.type
_entity.pdbx_description
1 polymer ?
#
loop_
_entity_poly.entity_id
_entity_poly.type
_entity_poly.pdbx_seq_one_letter_code
_entity_poly.pdbx_strand_id
1 'polypeptide(L)'
;MEGINRMTAFENNLNDILVDTFNYILKYEESSLKTIADIPVTVTEAHMIEAISKKDGGSSVSDIASDLSIALPTATVAVKKLQNKGFVSKVPCSD
;
A
#
# COMPACT_ATOMS: atom_id res chain seq x y z
N MET A 1 5.61 -37.20 16.91
CA MET A 1 6.12 -37.10 15.53
C MET A 1 5.25 -36.09 14.81
N GLU A 2 5.81 -34.93 14.51
CA GLU A 2 5.15 -33.87 13.76
C GLU A 2 4.71 -34.40 12.40
N GLY A 3 3.42 -34.31 12.10
CA GLY A 3 2.90 -34.53 10.76
C GLY A 3 3.39 -33.38 9.88
N ILE A 4 4.35 -33.66 9.01
CA ILE A 4 4.81 -32.73 7.99
C ILE A 4 3.59 -32.37 7.14
N ASN A 5 3.08 -31.15 7.30
CA ASN A 5 2.01 -30.59 6.48
C ASN A 5 2.54 -30.46 5.05
N ARG A 6 2.32 -31.49 4.23
CA ARG A 6 2.85 -31.59 2.87
C ARG A 6 1.78 -31.05 1.93
N MET A 7 1.99 -29.83 1.42
CA MET A 7 1.11 -29.26 0.40
C MET A 7 1.02 -30.20 -0.80
N THR A 8 -0.20 -30.49 -1.21
CA THR A 8 -0.57 -31.26 -2.39
C THR A 8 -0.10 -30.57 -3.67
N ALA A 9 -0.04 -31.32 -4.77
CA ALA A 9 0.30 -30.75 -6.09
C ALA A 9 -0.66 -29.62 -6.51
N PHE A 10 -1.95 -29.73 -6.14
CA PHE A 10 -2.94 -28.70 -6.38
C PHE A 10 -2.66 -27.43 -5.56
N GLU A 11 -2.39 -27.57 -4.26
CA GLU A 11 -2.08 -26.42 -3.39
C GLU A 11 -0.81 -25.69 -3.83
N ASN A 12 0.22 -26.42 -4.28
CA ASN A 12 1.43 -25.81 -4.84
C ASN A 12 1.13 -25.03 -6.13
N ASN A 13 0.40 -25.63 -7.08
CA ASN A 13 0.08 -24.95 -8.34
C ASN A 13 -0.81 -23.72 -8.13
N LEU A 14 -1.78 -23.81 -7.22
CA LEU A 14 -2.61 -22.66 -6.84
C LEU A 14 -1.76 -21.55 -6.22
N ASN A 15 -0.87 -21.89 -5.29
CA ASN A 15 0.04 -20.93 -4.68
C ASN A 15 0.93 -20.25 -5.72
N ASP A 16 1.50 -21.01 -6.66
CA ASP A 16 2.34 -20.46 -7.72
C ASP A 16 1.58 -19.43 -8.56
N ILE A 17 0.34 -19.76 -8.97
CA ILE A 17 -0.50 -18.84 -9.74
C ILE A 17 -0.81 -17.56 -8.94
N LEU A 18 -1.14 -17.68 -7.64
CA LEU A 18 -1.44 -16.53 -6.79
C LEU A 18 -0.22 -15.64 -6.59
N VAL A 19 0.95 -16.24 -6.30
CA VAL A 19 2.21 -15.52 -6.11
C VAL A 19 2.65 -14.84 -7.40
N ASP A 20 2.59 -15.53 -8.54
CA ASP A 20 2.95 -14.95 -9.83
C ASP A 20 2.02 -13.80 -10.18
N THR A 21 0.70 -13.99 -10.05
CA THR A 21 -0.29 -12.95 -10.33
C THR A 21 -0.05 -11.71 -9.46
N PHE A 22 0.16 -11.90 -8.16
CA PHE A 22 0.48 -10.81 -7.24
C PHE A 22 1.74 -10.05 -7.66
N ASN A 23 2.82 -10.77 -8.00
CA ASN A 23 4.07 -10.16 -8.45
C ASN A 23 3.92 -9.43 -9.80
N TYR A 24 3.09 -9.93 -10.71
CA TYR A 24 2.79 -9.25 -11.96
C TYR A 24 2.04 -7.94 -11.72
N ILE A 25 1.06 -7.93 -10.82
CA ILE A 25 0.33 -6.71 -10.43
C ILE A 25 1.30 -5.68 -9.85
N LEU A 26 2.17 -6.07 -8.92
CA LEU A 26 3.15 -5.15 -8.32
C LEU A 26 4.06 -4.50 -9.37
N LYS A 27 4.57 -5.29 -10.32
CA LYS A 27 5.42 -4.78 -11.43
C LYS A 27 4.64 -3.84 -12.34
N TYR A 28 3.38 -4.17 -12.63
CA TYR A 28 2.52 -3.35 -13.46
C TYR A 28 2.21 -2.00 -12.79
N GLU A 29 1.88 -1.98 -11.50
CA GLU A 29 1.64 -0.74 -10.76
C GLU A 29 2.89 0.15 -10.71
N GLU A 30 4.05 -0.45 -10.41
CA GLU A 30 5.31 0.30 -10.36
C GLU A 30 5.68 0.90 -11.72
N SER A 31 5.53 0.15 -12.81
CA SER A 31 5.82 0.64 -14.16
C SER A 31 4.80 1.68 -14.62
N SER A 32 3.51 1.47 -14.34
CA SER A 32 2.45 2.42 -14.67
C SER A 32 2.66 3.75 -13.94
N LEU A 33 3.00 3.71 -12.66
CA LEU A 33 3.25 4.93 -11.87
C LEU A 33 4.42 5.74 -12.44
N LYS A 34 5.49 5.07 -12.91
CA LYS A 34 6.63 5.72 -13.57
C LYS A 34 6.27 6.39 -14.91
N THR A 35 5.19 5.96 -15.57
CA THR A 35 4.75 6.55 -16.85
C THR A 35 3.91 7.83 -16.69
N ILE A 36 3.34 8.08 -15.50
CA ILE A 36 2.38 9.17 -15.23
C ILE A 36 3.10 10.51 -14.93
N ALA A 37 4.22 10.79 -15.60
CA ALA A 37 5.17 11.89 -15.35
C ALA A 37 6.14 11.62 -14.18
N ASP A 38 7.16 12.47 -14.06
CA ASP A 38 8.29 12.39 -13.10
C ASP A 38 7.87 12.63 -11.63
N ILE A 39 6.66 12.21 -11.28
CA ILE A 39 6.06 12.33 -9.95
C ILE A 39 6.81 11.35 -9.04
N PRO A 40 7.56 11.84 -8.03
CA PRO A 40 8.42 11.00 -7.22
C PRO A 40 7.63 10.30 -6.10
N VAL A 41 6.56 9.59 -6.45
CA VAL A 41 5.65 8.90 -5.52
C VAL A 41 5.81 7.39 -5.68
N THR A 42 5.87 6.65 -4.57
CA THR A 42 5.89 5.17 -4.60
C THR A 42 4.48 4.59 -4.67
N VAL A 43 4.33 3.32 -5.04
CA VAL A 43 3.02 2.64 -5.08
C VAL A 43 2.29 2.73 -3.72
N THR A 44 3.00 2.50 -2.61
CA THR A 44 2.44 2.63 -1.26
C THR A 44 1.97 4.06 -0.96
N GLU A 45 2.74 5.05 -1.38
CA GLU A 45 2.36 6.46 -1.21
C GLU A 45 1.16 6.83 -2.09
N ALA A 46 1.02 6.25 -3.28
CA ALA A 46 -0.15 6.42 -4.14
C ALA A 46 -1.42 5.84 -3.50
N HIS A 47 -1.36 4.63 -2.93
CA HIS A 47 -2.49 4.07 -2.17
C HIS A 47 -2.87 4.92 -0.96
N MET A 48 -1.89 5.57 -0.32
CA MET A 48 -2.16 6.49 0.78
C MET A 48 -2.90 7.74 0.33
N ILE A 49 -2.49 8.34 -0.80
CA ILE A 49 -3.21 9.47 -1.41
C ILE A 49 -4.65 9.04 -1.77
N GLU A 50 -4.82 7.85 -2.34
CA GLU A 50 -6.13 7.29 -2.67
C GLU A 50 -7.01 7.12 -1.41
N ALA A 51 -6.47 6.55 -0.33
CA ALA A 51 -7.19 6.34 0.92
C ALA A 51 -7.66 7.67 1.54
N ILE A 52 -6.82 8.72 1.50
CA ILE A 52 -7.19 10.06 1.95
C ILE A 52 -8.28 10.65 1.04
N SER A 53 -8.14 10.50 -0.28
CA SER A 53 -9.10 11.04 -1.24
C SER A 53 -10.49 10.40 -1.13
N LYS A 54 -10.58 9.14 -0.70
CA LYS A 54 -11.86 8.44 -0.50
C LYS A 54 -12.65 8.93 0.71
N LYS A 55 -12.03 9.68 1.63
CA LYS A 55 -12.65 10.22 2.85
C LYS A 55 -12.79 11.75 2.79
N ASP A 56 -13.35 12.24 1.69
CA ASP A 56 -13.57 13.67 1.44
C ASP A 56 -12.31 14.55 1.58
N GLY A 57 -11.12 13.95 1.35
CA GLY A 57 -9.84 14.64 1.43
C GLY A 57 -9.25 14.77 2.84
N GLY A 58 -9.84 14.13 3.86
CA GLY A 58 -9.36 14.15 5.23
C GLY A 58 -9.35 12.77 5.90
N SER A 59 -8.22 12.36 6.48
CA SER A 59 -8.16 11.13 7.28
C SER A 59 -7.08 11.19 8.35
N SER A 60 -7.30 10.54 9.48
CA SER A 60 -6.28 10.41 10.53
C SER A 60 -5.22 9.39 10.11
N VAL A 61 -3.99 9.55 10.62
CA VAL A 61 -2.89 8.61 10.31
C VAL A 61 -3.19 7.19 10.81
N SER A 62 -3.94 7.06 11.90
CA SER A 62 -4.41 5.76 12.42
C SER A 62 -5.44 5.09 11.51
N ASP A 63 -6.35 5.87 10.93
CA ASP A 63 -7.34 5.32 10.00
C ASP A 63 -6.67 4.90 8.69
N ILE A 64 -5.75 5.72 8.16
CA ILE A 64 -4.95 5.37 6.99
C ILE A 64 -4.15 4.07 7.23
N ALA A 65 -3.54 3.93 8.41
CA ALA A 65 -2.80 2.70 8.77
C ALA A 65 -3.72 1.47 8.78
N SER A 66 -4.93 1.63 9.30
CA SER A 66 -5.95 0.57 9.38
C SER A 66 -6.46 0.20 7.99
N ASP A 67 -6.81 1.18 7.16
CA ASP A 67 -7.34 0.98 5.80
C ASP A 67 -6.31 0.25 4.91
N LEU A 68 -5.03 0.60 5.04
CA LEU A 68 -3.94 -0.01 4.26
C LEU A 68 -3.38 -1.28 4.91
N SER A 69 -3.88 -1.69 6.09
CA SER A 69 -3.37 -2.83 6.85
C SER A 69 -1.85 -2.77 7.08
N ILE A 70 -1.32 -1.59 7.39
CA ILE A 70 0.09 -1.36 7.70
C ILE A 70 0.29 -0.90 9.14
N ALA A 71 1.50 -1.07 9.66
CA ALA A 71 1.83 -0.59 10.99
C ALA A 71 1.79 0.95 11.04
N LEU A 72 1.31 1.51 12.16
CA LEU A 72 1.23 2.96 12.39
C LEU A 72 2.57 3.70 12.18
N PRO A 73 3.75 3.17 12.59
CA PRO A 73 5.03 3.80 12.29
C PRO A 73 5.29 3.92 10.78
N THR A 74 4.92 2.90 10.00
CA THR A 74 5.04 2.91 8.53
C THR A 74 4.16 3.99 7.91
N ALA A 75 2.89 4.05 8.34
CA ALA A 75 1.97 5.09 7.88
C ALA A 75 2.48 6.49 8.21
N THR A 76 3.00 6.68 9.43
CA THR A 76 3.56 7.97 9.89
C THR A 76 4.75 8.42 9.03
N VAL A 77 5.67 7.51 8.72
CA VAL A 77 6.82 7.80 7.86
C VAL A 77 6.37 8.14 6.44
N ALA A 78 5.42 7.40 5.88
CA ALA A 78 4.88 7.65 4.54
C ALA A 78 4.16 9.00 4.44
N VAL A 79 3.30 9.34 5.41
CA VAL A 79 2.64 10.66 5.49
C VAL A 79 3.67 11.78 5.54
N LYS A 80 4.74 11.64 6.34
CA LYS A 80 5.81 12.64 6.42
C LYS A 80 6.55 12.82 5.09
N LYS A 81 6.82 11.72 4.37
CA LYS A 81 7.44 11.78 3.04
C LYS A 81 6.53 12.46 2.02
N LEU A 82 5.24 12.11 1.98
CA LEU A 82 4.25 12.74 1.12
C LEU A 82 4.09 14.23 1.43
N GLN A 83 4.14 14.61 2.70
CA GLN A 83 4.09 16.01 3.12
C GLN A 83 5.30 16.79 2.61
N ASN A 84 6.51 16.23 2.75
CA ASN A 84 7.74 16.85 2.23
C ASN A 84 7.72 16.99 0.70
N LYS A 85 7.01 16.10 0.00
CA LYS A 85 6.81 16.14 -1.45
C LYS A 85 5.67 17.08 -1.89
N GLY A 86 4.90 17.63 -0.94
CA GLY A 86 3.80 18.56 -1.23
C GLY A 86 2.47 17.89 -1.62
N PHE A 87 2.32 16.58 -1.45
CA PHE A 87 1.09 15.86 -1.82
C PHE A 87 0.02 15.87 -0.73
N VAL A 88 0.42 16.02 0.54
CA VAL A 88 -0.50 16.02 1.69
C VAL A 88 -0.12 17.10 2.70
N SER A 89 -1.09 17.58 3.45
CA SER A 89 -0.88 18.49 4.58
C SER A 89 -1.51 17.93 5.84
N LYS A 90 -0.80 17.98 6.96
CA LYS A 90 -1.36 17.64 8.26
C LYS A 90 -1.97 18.89 8.89
N VAL A 91 -3.27 18.86 9.10
CA VAL A 91 -4.00 19.89 9.86
C VAL A 91 -4.30 19.39 11.26
N PRO A 92 -4.38 20.27 12.28
CA PRO A 92 -4.95 19.91 13.56
C PRO A 92 -6.37 19.36 13.36
N CYS A 93 -6.75 18.36 14.16
CA CYS A 93 -8.16 17.98 14.22
C CYS A 93 -8.92 19.20 14.72
N SER A 94 -9.83 19.72 13.90
CA SER A 94 -10.81 20.70 14.38
C SER A 94 -11.87 19.90 15.13
N ASP A 95 -12.23 20.36 16.34
CA ASP A 95 -13.31 19.77 17.14
C ASP A 95 -14.66 19.81 16.40
#